data_AF-I3XR49-F1
#
_entry.id   AF-I3XR49-F1
#
_cell.length_a   1.000
_cell.length_b   1.000
_cell.length_c   1.000
_cell.angle_alpha   90.00
_cell.angle_beta   90.00
_cell.angle_gamma   90.00
#
_symmetry.space_group_name_H-M   'P 1'
#
loop_
_entity.id
_entity.type
_entity.pdbx_description
1 polymer ?
#
loop_
_entity_poly.entity_id
_entity_poly.type
_entity_poly.pdbx_seq_one_letter_code
_entity_poly.pdbx_strand_id
1 'polypeptide(L)'
;MRGARTIVDLGAHQRSFTVESIIKASPGQLIIAVELNPIAVKLCLDNIKALGNIIKAKNPRIKTAVWDLEGEIYLDMSYWSEGAHVSTSGRGLRVRAVTMDDILNLAEGRTIVKMDIEGSEYRVLSKAELENVDIIPLEVHGSTEQIVKTLRDKGFKTQITTQPISKELALTWLKIKPRSMELS
;
A
#
# COMPACT_ATOMS: atom_id res chain seq x y z
N MET A 1 -11.28 5.67 -9.38
CA MET A 1 -11.00 4.34 -9.98
C MET A 1 -11.51 4.18 -11.41
N ARG A 2 -12.67 4.75 -11.81
CA ARG A 2 -13.13 4.65 -13.21
C ARG A 2 -12.05 5.14 -14.18
N GLY A 3 -11.74 4.32 -15.19
CA GLY A 3 -10.76 4.61 -16.22
C GLY A 3 -9.30 4.24 -15.89
N ALA A 4 -8.98 3.86 -14.66
CA ALA A 4 -7.68 3.22 -14.39
C ALA A 4 -7.64 1.83 -15.03
N ARG A 5 -6.50 1.38 -15.53
CA ARG A 5 -6.27 -0.02 -15.90
C ARG A 5 -5.54 -0.75 -14.78
N THR A 6 -4.68 -0.05 -14.04
CA THR A 6 -3.95 -0.61 -12.90
C THR A 6 -4.16 0.23 -11.64
N ILE A 7 -4.37 -0.45 -10.52
CA ILE A 7 -4.38 0.14 -9.17
C ILE A 7 -3.28 -0.54 -8.35
N VAL A 8 -2.39 0.25 -7.78
CA VAL A 8 -1.34 -0.18 -6.86
C VAL A 8 -1.67 0.34 -5.46
N ASP A 9 -1.68 -0.53 -4.47
CA ASP A 9 -1.87 -0.23 -3.05
C ASP A 9 -0.57 -0.54 -2.30
N LEU A 10 0.23 0.48 -2.03
CA LEU A 10 1.47 0.36 -1.26
C LEU A 10 1.19 0.64 0.21
N GLY A 11 1.54 -0.34 1.06
CA GLY A 11 1.14 -0.41 2.45
C GLY A 11 -0.33 -0.76 2.57
N ALA A 12 -0.67 -1.94 2.08
CA ALA A 12 -2.05 -2.41 2.06
C ALA A 12 -2.61 -2.64 3.48
N HIS A 13 -1.78 -2.81 4.51
CA HIS A 13 -2.12 -2.94 5.93
C HIS A 13 -3.30 -3.88 6.20
N GLN A 14 -4.40 -3.39 6.80
CA GLN A 14 -5.65 -4.14 7.02
C GLN A 14 -6.53 -4.29 5.76
N ARG A 15 -6.12 -3.71 4.62
CA ARG A 15 -6.62 -3.95 3.25
C ARG A 15 -8.03 -3.47 2.96
N SER A 16 -8.53 -2.50 3.72
CA SER A 16 -9.80 -1.82 3.40
C SER A 16 -9.77 -1.27 1.97
N PHE A 17 -8.69 -0.57 1.59
CA PHE A 17 -8.52 0.00 0.25
C PHE A 17 -8.36 -1.07 -0.84
N THR A 18 -7.51 -2.08 -0.63
CA THR A 18 -7.37 -3.21 -1.57
C THR A 18 -8.72 -3.88 -1.81
N VAL A 19 -9.47 -4.27 -0.77
CA VAL A 19 -10.77 -4.94 -0.92
C VAL A 19 -11.77 -4.05 -1.64
N GLU A 20 -11.85 -2.78 -1.27
CA GLU A 20 -12.71 -1.80 -1.94
C GLU A 20 -12.36 -1.68 -3.43
N SER A 21 -11.07 -1.65 -3.76
CA SER A 21 -10.57 -1.61 -5.14
C SER A 21 -11.02 -2.83 -5.92
N ILE A 22 -10.96 -4.03 -5.34
CA ILE A 22 -11.37 -5.25 -6.03
C ILE A 22 -12.89 -5.28 -6.27
N ILE A 23 -13.68 -4.88 -5.27
CA ILE A 23 -15.15 -4.79 -5.39
C ILE A 23 -15.54 -3.81 -6.49
N LYS A 24 -14.90 -2.62 -6.53
CA LYS A 24 -15.22 -1.55 -7.48
C LYS A 24 -14.58 -1.74 -8.86
N ALA A 25 -13.69 -2.73 -9.02
CA ALA A 25 -12.95 -2.87 -10.25
C ALA A 25 -13.84 -3.25 -11.46
N SER A 26 -13.50 -2.75 -12.64
CA SER A 26 -14.04 -3.18 -13.93
C SER A 26 -13.35 -4.47 -14.41
N PRO A 27 -13.97 -5.25 -15.31
CA PRO A 27 -13.31 -6.39 -15.93
C PRO A 27 -11.96 -5.99 -16.55
N GLY A 28 -10.92 -6.79 -16.33
CA GLY A 28 -9.57 -6.55 -16.86
C GLY A 28 -8.75 -5.47 -16.14
N GLN A 29 -9.25 -4.87 -15.05
CA GLN A 29 -8.41 -4.04 -14.19
C GLN A 29 -7.46 -4.89 -13.35
N LEU A 30 -6.19 -4.50 -13.32
CA LEU A 30 -5.15 -5.10 -12.48
C LEU A 30 -5.09 -4.40 -11.13
N ILE A 31 -4.98 -5.19 -10.07
CA ILE A 31 -4.80 -4.70 -8.70
C ILE A 31 -3.52 -5.33 -8.14
N ILE A 32 -2.62 -4.49 -7.65
CA ILE A 32 -1.35 -4.90 -7.05
C ILE A 32 -1.36 -4.36 -5.62
N ALA A 33 -1.23 -5.23 -4.63
CA ALA A 33 -1.15 -4.86 -3.22
C ALA A 33 0.23 -5.20 -2.68
N VAL A 34 0.84 -4.30 -1.93
CA VAL A 34 2.18 -4.47 -1.35
C VAL A 34 2.08 -4.18 0.14
N GLU A 35 2.50 -5.14 0.97
CA GLU A 35 2.45 -4.99 2.42
C GLU A 35 3.69 -5.59 3.08
N LEU A 36 4.36 -4.76 3.87
CA LEU A 36 5.62 -5.04 4.54
C LEU A 36 5.48 -6.11 5.63
N ASN A 37 4.42 -6.03 6.42
CA ASN A 37 4.14 -6.90 7.55
C ASN A 37 3.67 -8.29 7.05
N PRO A 38 4.37 -9.40 7.32
CA PRO A 38 3.93 -10.71 6.83
C PRO A 38 2.62 -11.23 7.45
N ILE A 39 2.30 -10.82 8.67
CA ILE A 39 0.97 -11.05 9.29
C ILE A 39 -0.07 -10.19 8.54
N ALA A 40 0.34 -8.95 8.28
CA ALA A 40 -0.12 -7.97 7.29
C ALA A 40 -0.28 -8.48 5.84
N VAL A 41 0.24 -9.65 5.49
CA VAL A 41 0.03 -10.29 4.18
C VAL A 41 -0.90 -11.50 4.33
N LYS A 42 -0.68 -12.34 5.35
CA LYS A 42 -1.46 -13.55 5.57
C LYS A 42 -2.95 -13.26 5.75
N LEU A 43 -3.31 -12.32 6.61
CA LEU A 43 -4.71 -11.91 6.83
C LEU A 43 -5.38 -11.39 5.52
N CYS A 44 -4.60 -10.97 4.50
CA CYS A 44 -5.06 -10.44 3.22
C CYS A 44 -5.59 -11.57 2.38
N LEU A 45 -4.74 -12.58 2.24
CA LEU A 45 -5.03 -13.77 1.50
C LEU A 45 -6.23 -14.47 2.12
N ASP A 46 -6.30 -14.53 3.45
CA ASP A 46 -7.42 -15.09 4.18
C ASP A 46 -8.73 -14.29 3.92
N ASN A 47 -8.68 -12.96 3.96
CA ASN A 47 -9.85 -12.09 3.68
C ASN A 47 -10.30 -12.18 2.21
N ILE A 48 -9.39 -12.13 1.25
CA ILE A 48 -9.71 -12.27 -0.18
C ILE A 48 -10.35 -13.63 -0.45
N LYS A 49 -9.80 -14.70 0.15
CA LYS A 49 -10.35 -16.05 0.04
C LYS A 49 -11.76 -16.13 0.62
N ALA A 50 -11.98 -15.56 1.81
CA ALA A 50 -13.30 -15.53 2.45
C ALA A 50 -14.34 -14.76 1.63
N LEU A 51 -13.90 -13.72 0.92
CA LEU A 51 -14.75 -12.89 0.07
C LEU A 51 -14.84 -13.40 -1.39
N GLY A 52 -14.21 -14.53 -1.74
CA GLY A 52 -14.11 -15.00 -3.13
C GLY A 52 -15.45 -15.21 -3.86
N ASN A 53 -16.53 -15.46 -3.11
CA ASN A 53 -17.90 -15.56 -3.67
C ASN A 53 -18.48 -14.20 -4.09
N ILE A 54 -18.03 -13.12 -3.45
CA ILE A 54 -18.43 -11.74 -3.74
C ILE A 54 -17.48 -11.15 -4.78
N ILE A 55 -16.19 -11.44 -4.61
CA ILE A 55 -15.10 -10.94 -5.42
C ILE A 55 -14.85 -11.91 -6.57
N LYS A 56 -15.66 -11.84 -7.64
CA LYS A 56 -15.52 -12.71 -8.82
C LYS A 56 -14.10 -12.63 -9.41
N ALA A 57 -13.30 -13.67 -9.20
CA ALA A 57 -12.03 -14.03 -9.88
C ALA A 57 -10.99 -12.92 -10.09
N LYS A 58 -11.01 -11.84 -9.31
CA LYS A 58 -9.98 -10.80 -9.37
C LYS A 58 -8.95 -11.11 -8.29
N ASN A 59 -7.91 -11.82 -8.68
CA ASN A 59 -6.79 -12.11 -7.79
C ASN A 59 -5.81 -10.91 -7.82
N PRO A 60 -5.73 -10.11 -6.74
CA PRO A 60 -4.69 -9.10 -6.67
C PRO A 60 -3.32 -9.77 -6.64
N ARG A 61 -2.32 -9.15 -7.28
CA ARG A 61 -0.93 -9.57 -7.12
C ARG A 61 -0.43 -9.03 -5.79
N ILE A 62 -0.05 -9.91 -4.88
CA ILE A 62 0.45 -9.51 -3.57
C ILE A 62 1.98 -9.60 -3.54
N LYS A 63 2.64 -8.51 -3.15
CA LYS A 63 4.09 -8.44 -2.91
C LYS A 63 4.35 -8.09 -1.44
N THR A 64 5.53 -8.43 -0.95
CA THR A 64 5.87 -8.40 0.49
C THR A 64 6.52 -7.11 0.98
N ALA A 65 7.13 -6.30 0.12
CA ALA A 65 7.73 -5.04 0.55
C ALA A 65 8.09 -4.19 -0.65
N VAL A 66 7.91 -2.87 -0.55
CA VAL A 66 8.44 -1.90 -1.51
C VAL A 66 9.55 -1.10 -0.85
N TRP A 67 10.66 -0.90 -1.56
CA TRP A 67 11.83 -0.16 -1.06
C TRP A 67 12.53 0.57 -2.21
N ASP A 68 13.60 1.32 -1.91
CA ASP A 68 14.39 2.01 -2.96
C ASP A 68 15.30 1.08 -3.76
N LEU A 69 15.63 -0.08 -3.21
CA LEU A 69 16.48 -1.08 -3.84
C LEU A 69 15.86 -2.47 -3.71
N GLU A 70 16.03 -3.29 -4.74
CA GLU A 70 15.71 -4.71 -4.64
C GLU A 70 16.69 -5.38 -3.67
N GLY A 71 16.18 -6.28 -2.84
CA GLY A 71 17.02 -7.11 -2.00
C GLY A 71 16.36 -7.51 -0.70
N GLU A 72 17.18 -7.78 0.29
CA GLU A 72 16.72 -8.19 1.60
C GLU A 72 16.80 -7.02 2.56
N ILE A 73 15.68 -6.76 3.23
CA ILE A 73 15.57 -5.75 4.27
C ILE A 73 15.16 -6.43 5.57
N TYR A 74 15.47 -5.77 6.68
CA TYR A 74 15.11 -6.22 8.00
C TYR A 74 13.95 -5.39 8.51
N LEU A 75 12.97 -6.03 9.13
CA LEU A 75 11.81 -5.37 9.71
C LEU A 75 11.91 -5.38 11.23
N ASP A 76 11.69 -4.22 11.82
CA ASP A 76 11.39 -4.15 13.25
C ASP A 76 9.88 -4.29 13.43
N MET A 77 9.50 -5.38 14.11
CA MET A 77 8.12 -5.71 14.37
C MET A 77 7.76 -5.15 15.75
N SER A 78 7.03 -4.04 15.78
CA SER A 78 6.46 -3.60 17.04
C SER A 78 5.31 -4.55 17.40
N TYR A 79 5.37 -5.20 18.57
CA TYR A 79 4.30 -6.10 19.03
C TYR A 79 2.97 -5.38 19.30
N TRP A 80 2.98 -4.04 19.36
CA TRP A 80 1.86 -3.20 19.83
C TRP A 80 1.26 -2.28 18.77
N SER A 81 1.98 -1.97 17.70
CA SER A 81 1.40 -1.31 16.53
C SER A 81 1.41 -2.31 15.38
N GLU A 82 0.30 -2.40 14.65
CA GLU A 82 0.23 -3.23 13.44
C GLU A 82 1.20 -2.76 12.34
N GLY A 83 1.85 -1.60 12.55
CA GLY A 83 2.94 -1.08 11.73
C GLY A 83 4.22 -1.89 11.87
N ALA A 84 4.71 -2.38 10.73
CA ALA A 84 6.09 -2.81 10.56
C ALA A 84 6.87 -1.67 9.90
N HIS A 85 8.10 -1.44 10.33
CA HIS A 85 9.00 -0.49 9.67
C HIS A 85 10.34 -1.15 9.35
N VAL A 86 11.06 -0.58 8.39
CA VAL A 86 12.39 -1.08 8.03
C VAL A 86 13.39 -0.74 9.13
N SER A 87 14.04 -1.77 9.66
CA SER A 87 15.07 -1.70 10.68
C SER A 87 16.36 -1.12 10.10
N THR A 88 16.83 -0.02 10.70
CA THR A 88 18.12 0.59 10.39
C THR A 88 19.30 -0.11 11.07
N SER A 89 19.03 -1.03 12.01
CA SER A 89 20.07 -1.75 12.77
C SER A 89 20.55 -3.03 12.08
N GLY A 90 19.96 -3.42 10.94
CA GLY A 90 20.24 -4.69 10.26
C GLY A 90 19.77 -5.92 11.02
N ARG A 91 18.91 -5.75 12.04
CA ARG A 91 18.31 -6.81 12.85
C ARG A 91 16.80 -6.80 12.71
N GLY A 92 16.18 -7.96 12.83
CA GLY A 92 14.72 -8.10 12.75
C GLY A 92 14.30 -9.21 11.79
N LEU A 93 13.03 -9.19 11.40
CA LEU A 93 12.48 -10.17 10.46
C LEU A 93 12.98 -9.85 9.05
N ARG A 94 13.63 -10.81 8.39
CA ARG A 94 14.11 -10.64 7.02
C ARG A 94 12.97 -10.79 6.02
N VAL A 95 12.81 -9.82 5.13
CA VAL A 95 11.85 -9.88 4.03
C VAL A 95 12.50 -9.44 2.72
N ARG A 96 11.98 -9.96 1.61
CA ARG A 96 12.38 -9.51 0.27
C ARG A 96 11.61 -8.26 -0.11
N ALA A 97 12.35 -7.21 -0.45
CA ALA A 97 11.84 -5.97 -1.02
C ALA A 97 12.00 -5.95 -2.53
N VAL A 98 11.03 -5.33 -3.19
CA VAL A 98 11.07 -4.96 -4.60
C VAL A 98 11.07 -3.44 -4.73
N THR A 99 11.51 -2.93 -5.87
CA THR A 99 11.44 -1.50 -6.15
C THR A 99 10.04 -1.09 -6.60
N MET A 100 9.77 0.21 -6.60
CA MET A 100 8.56 0.76 -7.23
C MET A 100 8.52 0.44 -8.72
N ASP A 101 9.65 0.48 -9.40
CA ASP A 101 9.74 0.22 -10.84
C ASP A 101 9.41 -1.24 -11.15
N ASP A 102 9.85 -2.19 -10.32
CA ASP A 102 9.45 -3.61 -10.44
C ASP A 102 7.93 -3.80 -10.37
N ILE A 103 7.25 -2.98 -9.56
CA ILE A 103 5.79 -3.00 -9.43
C ILE A 103 5.15 -2.36 -10.66
N LEU A 104 5.64 -1.20 -11.09
CA LEU A 104 5.12 -0.46 -12.24
C LEU A 104 5.35 -1.17 -13.57
N ASN A 105 6.40 -2.00 -13.69
CA ASN A 105 6.63 -2.86 -14.85
C ASN A 105 5.52 -3.91 -15.05
N LEU A 106 4.71 -4.17 -14.02
CA LEU A 106 3.53 -5.03 -14.12
C LEU A 106 2.27 -4.25 -14.51
N ALA A 107 2.31 -2.92 -14.47
CA ALA A 107 1.17 -2.07 -14.72
C ALA A 107 0.89 -1.96 -16.22
N GLU A 108 -0.40 -1.94 -16.56
CA GLU A 108 -0.88 -1.67 -17.91
C GLU A 108 -1.73 -0.41 -17.91
N GLY A 109 -1.56 0.43 -18.93
CA GLY A 109 -2.35 1.64 -19.16
C GLY A 109 -2.35 2.61 -17.97
N ARG A 110 -3.47 3.31 -17.80
CA ARG A 110 -3.65 4.32 -16.76
C ARG A 110 -3.45 3.74 -15.35
N THR A 111 -2.51 4.27 -14.57
CA THR A 111 -2.10 3.70 -13.28
C THR A 111 -2.34 4.66 -12.13
N ILE A 112 -2.96 4.16 -11.07
CA ILE A 112 -3.16 4.87 -9.80
C ILE A 112 -2.35 4.15 -8.72
N VAL A 113 -1.57 4.90 -7.95
CA VAL A 113 -0.75 4.36 -6.85
C VAL A 113 -1.20 4.99 -5.54
N LYS A 114 -1.95 4.27 -4.71
CA LYS A 114 -2.13 4.65 -3.30
C LYS A 114 -0.85 4.29 -2.54
N MET A 115 -0.32 5.23 -1.76
CA MET A 115 0.91 5.03 -0.99
C MET A 115 0.73 5.51 0.44
N ASP A 116 1.04 4.62 1.37
CA ASP A 116 1.02 4.82 2.82
C ASP A 116 1.93 3.73 3.40
N ILE A 117 3.24 4.00 3.46
CA ILE A 117 4.29 2.99 3.70
C ILE A 117 5.17 3.36 4.89
N GLU A 118 4.55 4.02 5.87
CA GLU A 118 5.06 4.24 7.23
C GLU A 118 6.47 4.84 7.27
N GLY A 119 6.72 5.89 6.47
CA GLY A 119 7.98 6.66 6.50
C GLY A 119 8.94 6.39 5.33
N SER A 120 8.58 5.47 4.44
CA SER A 120 9.42 5.07 3.30
C SER A 120 9.12 5.86 2.02
N GLU A 121 8.14 6.76 2.05
CA GLU A 121 7.54 7.45 0.91
C GLU A 121 8.58 8.24 0.11
N TYR A 122 9.32 9.14 0.77
CA TYR A 122 10.33 9.96 0.10
C TYR A 122 11.39 9.10 -0.59
N ARG A 123 11.87 8.06 0.11
CA ARG A 123 12.93 7.17 -0.37
C ARG A 123 12.47 6.44 -1.63
N VAL A 124 11.31 5.81 -1.60
CA VAL A 124 10.71 5.12 -2.75
C VAL A 124 10.45 6.08 -3.90
N LEU A 125 9.77 7.21 -3.64
CA LEU A 125 9.44 8.20 -4.68
C LEU A 125 10.67 8.85 -5.32
N SER A 126 11.75 9.04 -4.56
CA SER A 126 12.98 9.67 -5.07
C SER A 126 13.71 8.81 -6.11
N LYS A 127 13.49 7.49 -6.10
CA LYS A 127 14.15 6.53 -7.00
C LYS A 127 13.24 6.03 -8.11
N ALA A 128 11.93 6.04 -7.91
CA ALA A 128 10.97 5.48 -8.85
C ALA A 128 10.85 6.30 -10.14
N GLU A 129 10.71 5.65 -11.28
CA GLU A 129 10.28 6.26 -12.54
C GLU A 129 8.75 6.26 -12.62
N LEU A 130 8.17 7.47 -12.62
CA LEU A 130 6.72 7.68 -12.44
C LEU A 130 6.00 8.09 -13.73
N GLU A 131 6.65 7.97 -14.88
CA GLU A 131 6.14 8.43 -16.19
C GLU A 131 4.78 7.81 -16.56
N ASN A 132 4.56 6.56 -16.13
CA ASN A 132 3.34 5.80 -16.40
C ASN A 132 2.31 5.87 -15.25
N VAL A 133 2.53 6.74 -14.26
CA VAL A 133 1.64 6.91 -13.11
C VAL A 133 0.83 8.19 -13.26
N ASP A 134 -0.49 8.08 -13.22
CA ASP A 134 -1.39 9.23 -13.42
C ASP A 134 -1.72 9.94 -12.12
N ILE A 135 -1.90 9.19 -11.03
CA ILE A 135 -2.39 9.71 -9.76
C ILE A 135 -1.72 8.97 -8.60
N ILE A 136 -1.27 9.74 -7.61
CA ILE A 136 -0.69 9.21 -6.38
C ILE A 136 -1.43 9.80 -5.16
N PRO A 137 -2.49 9.14 -4.66
CA PRO A 137 -3.02 9.45 -3.33
C PRO A 137 -1.99 8.99 -2.28
N LEU A 138 -1.50 9.93 -1.47
CA LEU A 138 -0.35 9.72 -0.60
C LEU A 138 -0.68 10.15 0.83
N GLU A 139 -0.48 9.25 1.78
CA GLU A 139 -0.31 9.62 3.19
C GLU A 139 1.15 9.97 3.43
N VAL A 140 1.40 11.17 3.95
CA VAL A 140 2.75 11.75 4.01
C VAL A 140 3.33 11.53 5.39
N HIS A 141 4.39 10.74 5.45
CA HIS A 141 5.26 10.59 6.62
C HIS A 141 6.62 11.26 6.36
N GLY A 142 7.17 11.93 7.37
CA GLY A 142 8.44 12.66 7.24
C GLY A 142 8.30 14.06 6.61
N SER A 143 9.26 14.47 5.77
CA SER A 143 9.28 15.82 5.19
C SER A 143 8.34 15.93 3.99
N THR A 144 7.20 16.58 4.22
CA THR A 144 6.23 16.94 3.19
C THR A 144 6.85 17.77 2.07
N GLU A 145 7.74 18.71 2.39
CA GLU A 145 8.38 19.58 1.39
C GLU A 145 9.24 18.78 0.41
N GLN A 146 10.03 17.82 0.92
CA GLN A 146 10.87 16.98 0.10
C GLN A 146 10.05 16.09 -0.83
N ILE A 147 8.99 15.47 -0.31
CA ILE A 147 8.06 14.63 -1.10
C ILE A 147 7.37 15.46 -2.18
N VAL A 148 6.84 16.62 -1.83
CA VAL A 148 6.17 17.53 -2.79
C VAL A 148 7.13 17.98 -3.88
N LYS A 149 8.37 18.33 -3.52
CA LYS A 149 9.39 18.71 -4.49
C LYS A 149 9.69 17.55 -5.44
N THR A 150 9.96 16.35 -4.92
CA THR A 150 10.22 15.15 -5.73
C THR A 150 9.10 14.87 -6.72
N LEU A 151 7.83 14.94 -6.28
CA LEU A 151 6.68 14.70 -7.16
C LEU A 151 6.55 15.77 -8.24
N ARG A 152 6.77 17.05 -7.91
CA ARG A 152 6.74 18.14 -8.89
C ARG A 152 7.86 18.04 -9.90
N ASP A 153 9.07 17.69 -9.47
CA ASP A 153 10.22 17.46 -10.35
C ASP A 153 9.95 16.31 -11.32
N LYS A 154 9.12 15.34 -10.93
CA LYS A 154 8.61 14.24 -11.78
C LYS A 154 7.35 14.58 -12.56
N GLY A 155 6.97 15.85 -12.64
CA GLY A 155 5.87 16.34 -13.49
C GLY A 155 4.47 16.30 -12.88
N PHE A 156 4.32 15.91 -11.60
CA PHE A 156 3.02 15.88 -10.94
C PHE A 156 2.58 17.27 -10.47
N LYS A 157 1.28 17.53 -10.55
CA LYS A 157 0.64 18.60 -9.77
C LYS A 157 0.33 18.06 -8.38
N THR A 158 0.68 18.82 -7.35
CA THR A 158 0.46 18.41 -5.95
C THR A 158 -0.58 19.28 -5.27
N GLN A 159 -1.46 18.65 -4.50
CA GLN A 159 -2.43 19.30 -3.62
C GLN A 159 -2.38 18.60 -2.27
N ILE A 160 -2.23 19.38 -1.19
CA ILE A 160 -2.27 18.85 0.18
C ILE A 160 -3.66 19.13 0.74
N THR A 161 -4.28 18.11 1.34
CA THR A 161 -5.56 18.25 2.04
C THR A 161 -5.40 17.64 3.43
N THR A 162 -5.80 18.39 4.46
CA THR A 162 -5.87 17.91 5.84
C THR A 162 -7.34 17.78 6.23
N GLN A 163 -7.76 16.59 6.63
CA GLN A 163 -9.11 16.39 7.19
C GLN A 163 -9.01 16.09 8.68
N PRO A 164 -9.58 16.94 9.56
CA PRO A 164 -9.64 16.62 10.97
C PRO A 164 -10.56 15.41 11.18
N ILE A 165 -10.14 14.47 12.02
CA ILE A 165 -10.98 13.33 12.41
C ILE A 165 -12.12 13.90 13.27
N SER A 166 -13.30 14.05 12.67
CA SER A 166 -14.50 14.44 13.39
C SER A 166 -15.12 13.23 14.10
N LYS A 167 -15.97 13.50 15.10
CA LYS A 167 -16.73 12.46 15.80
C LYS A 167 -17.60 11.65 14.82
N GLU A 168 -18.17 12.30 13.82
CA GLU A 168 -18.98 11.68 12.78
C GLU A 168 -18.13 10.73 11.94
N LEU A 169 -16.92 11.14 11.53
CA LEU A 169 -16.00 10.27 10.79
C LEU A 169 -15.59 9.06 11.63
N ALA A 170 -15.27 9.26 12.91
CA ALA A 170 -14.95 8.17 13.84
C ALA A 170 -16.12 7.19 14.05
N LEU A 171 -17.37 7.66 13.94
CA LEU A 171 -18.57 6.81 14.01
C LEU A 171 -18.83 6.02 12.73
N THR A 172 -18.33 6.47 11.58
CA THR A 172 -18.42 5.72 10.30
C THR A 172 -17.37 4.63 10.14
N TRP A 173 -16.31 4.64 10.97
CA TRP A 173 -15.32 3.58 10.97
C TRP A 173 -15.93 2.28 11.52
N LEU A 174 -15.78 1.21 10.74
CA LEU A 174 -16.26 -0.13 11.07
C LEU A 174 -15.63 -0.60 12.40
N LYS A 175 -16.43 -0.67 13.47
CA LYS A 175 -16.03 -1.28 14.75
C LYS A 175 -16.03 -2.80 14.62
N ILE A 176 -15.08 -3.35 13.87
CA ILE A 176 -14.84 -4.79 13.86
C ILE A 176 -13.97 -5.11 15.07
N LYS A 177 -14.55 -5.76 16.09
CA LYS A 177 -13.72 -6.40 17.12
C LYS A 177 -13.14 -7.68 16.48
N PRO A 178 -11.81 -7.80 16.30
CA PRO A 178 -11.25 -9.07 15.88
C PRO A 178 -11.64 -10.13 16.92
N ARG A 179 -12.12 -11.29 16.46
CA ARG A 179 -12.17 -12.47 17.34
C ARG A 179 -10.72 -12.79 17.70
N SER A 180 -10.42 -12.85 18.99
CA SER A 180 -9.12 -13.31 19.48
C SER A 180 -8.79 -14.64 18.80
N MET A 181 -7.71 -14.67 18.03
CA MET A 181 -7.10 -15.95 17.65
C MET A 181 -6.50 -16.51 18.93
N GLU A 182 -7.19 -17.48 19.54
CA GLU A 182 -6.53 -18.40 20.45
C GLU A 182 -5.52 -19.19 19.60
N LEU A 183 -4.24 -18.85 19.77
CA LEU A 183 -3.14 -19.59 19.18
C LEU A 183 -3.02 -20.89 20.00
N SER A 184 -3.52 -21.99 19.43
CA SER A 184 -3.26 -23.36 19.86
C SER A 184 -1.92 -23.86 19.33
#